data_AF-A0A2D8PCB9-F1
#
_entry.id   AF-A0A2D8PCB9-F1
#
_cell.length_a   1.000
_cell.length_b   1.000
_cell.length_c   1.000
_cell.angle_alpha   90.00
_cell.angle_beta   90.00
_cell.angle_gamma   90.00
#
_symmetry.space_group_name_H-M   'P 1'
#
loop_
_entity.id
_entity.type
_entity.pdbx_description
1 polymer ?
#
loop_
_entity_poly.entity_id
_entity_poly.type
_entity_poly.pdbx_seq_one_letter_code
_entity_poly.pdbx_strand_id
1 'polypeptide(L)'
;MAKRHSNGNGKGHDNGRGRGHEEGHHGKGRVDPVDVDEYGVVHLNLDTTYSFDEKKHFILLKADAKGAPAVKLGKDATFAAEDAHKLDFGDDLPDRINLSGIEFIGADTSGTGGAETSVDLSDFLDTLFAETDAAGAMDILSINGSPADTFAVVWEYLDDGYVDEGYFASVNENFVSLGLAYAEFLADGGTPLTDMIGKFTPDDGDANDTPERLQSLHDNMLGNLGRGPIESRFGAGTPEAEALIAAVEAIDPDLLDRPYYSGNESAEAAYDAVREYDYDHGYARTDYVETFFGEVDGRATENGDGIEMIFGDGNSDDHYAVTRHEGAGVELALKAKLRGVGDLDPNNVVYNADGTAVFTVEADPASTDRMEWNIDWAATVTEAGDNDSFQFKFLADVDGSAAEDFVDLTGTGGEYTDGVTKLQNSWNYGFFLDSMFDTTDAEGDYTVRLEAWDDGVMIVAQEIYLDVV
;
A
#
# COMPACT_ATOMS: atom_id res chain seq x y z
N MET A 1 -33.20 -75.45 69.22
CA MET A 1 -34.65 -75.14 69.11
C MET A 1 -34.81 -74.27 67.88
N ALA A 2 -35.23 -74.89 66.77
CA ALA A 2 -36.59 -74.82 66.24
C ALA A 2 -36.84 -73.50 65.46
N LYS A 3 -36.91 -73.63 64.12
CA LYS A 3 -38.09 -73.30 63.27
C LYS A 3 -38.30 -71.79 63.08
N ARG A 4 -38.61 -71.21 61.91
CA ARG A 4 -39.18 -71.67 60.64
C ARG A 4 -39.20 -70.45 59.67
N HIS A 5 -39.21 -70.71 58.35
CA HIS A 5 -39.95 -70.07 57.23
C HIS A 5 -40.24 -68.56 57.22
N SER A 6 -40.37 -67.84 56.09
CA SER A 6 -39.95 -67.90 54.68
C SER A 6 -40.74 -66.78 53.98
N ASN A 7 -40.21 -66.26 52.86
CA ASN A 7 -40.88 -65.53 51.77
C ASN A 7 -41.13 -64.03 51.89
N GLY A 8 -40.70 -63.31 50.83
CA GLY A 8 -41.27 -62.03 50.42
C GLY A 8 -40.33 -61.16 49.61
N ASN A 9 -40.30 -61.36 48.28
CA ASN A 9 -39.65 -60.52 47.26
C ASN A 9 -40.00 -59.03 47.36
N GLY A 10 -39.10 -58.16 46.89
CA GLY A 10 -39.50 -56.89 46.28
C GLY A 10 -38.44 -55.78 46.22
N LYS A 11 -37.80 -55.65 45.06
CA LYS A 11 -37.28 -54.44 44.39
C LYS A 11 -36.75 -53.27 45.25
N GLY A 12 -35.49 -52.92 44.96
CA GLY A 12 -35.19 -51.63 44.33
C GLY A 12 -34.70 -50.48 45.22
N HIS A 13 -33.61 -49.88 44.73
CA HIS A 13 -33.14 -48.51 44.93
C HIS A 13 -32.45 -48.10 46.26
N ASP A 14 -31.25 -47.54 46.01
CA ASP A 14 -30.72 -46.28 46.53
C ASP A 14 -29.96 -46.19 47.87
N ASN A 15 -28.79 -45.56 47.70
CA ASN A 15 -28.18 -44.50 48.50
C ASN A 15 -27.52 -44.80 49.86
N GLY A 16 -26.28 -44.30 49.97
CA GLY A 16 -25.64 -43.89 51.23
C GLY A 16 -24.15 -44.19 51.24
N ARG A 17 -23.29 -43.31 50.72
CA ARG A 17 -22.63 -42.16 51.39
C ARG A 17 -21.55 -42.53 52.42
N GLY A 18 -20.38 -41.90 52.23
CA GLY A 18 -19.38 -41.60 53.28
C GLY A 18 -17.95 -41.92 52.82
N ARG A 19 -17.25 -41.00 52.15
CA ARG A 19 -16.26 -40.04 52.73
C ARG A 19 -15.23 -40.75 53.63
N GLY A 20 -13.92 -40.67 53.41
CA GLY A 20 -13.12 -39.89 52.48
C GLY A 20 -11.66 -39.97 52.93
N HIS A 21 -10.72 -39.69 52.04
CA HIS A 21 -9.66 -38.72 52.26
C HIS A 21 -8.91 -38.57 50.94
N GLU A 22 -8.94 -37.35 50.44
CA GLU A 22 -8.18 -36.85 49.31
C GLU A 22 -6.69 -37.01 49.61
N GLU A 23 -6.02 -37.92 48.90
CA GLU A 23 -4.61 -37.74 48.58
C GLU A 23 -4.57 -36.89 47.31
N GLY A 24 -4.47 -35.58 47.51
CA GLY A 24 -4.17 -34.64 46.44
C GLY A 24 -2.82 -35.00 45.85
N HIS A 25 -2.83 -35.64 44.68
CA HIS A 25 -1.68 -35.59 43.78
C HIS A 25 -1.54 -34.15 43.31
N HIS A 26 -0.73 -33.36 44.03
CA HIS A 26 -0.15 -32.13 43.51
C HIS A 26 0.89 -32.50 42.46
N GLY A 27 0.41 -32.87 41.27
CA GLY A 27 1.22 -32.85 40.07
C GLY A 27 1.61 -31.40 39.82
N LYS A 28 2.91 -31.10 39.92
CA LYS A 28 3.44 -29.82 39.42
C LYS A 28 3.43 -29.89 37.90
N GLY A 29 2.28 -29.62 37.29
CA GLY A 29 2.22 -29.19 35.90
C GLY A 29 2.91 -27.83 35.85
N ARG A 30 4.03 -27.76 35.14
CA ARG A 30 4.66 -26.49 34.83
C ARG A 30 3.83 -25.88 33.71
N VAL A 31 3.06 -24.87 34.06
CA VAL A 31 2.48 -23.95 33.08
C VAL A 31 3.63 -23.01 32.72
N ASP A 32 4.18 -23.15 31.53
CA ASP A 32 5.14 -22.18 31.02
C ASP A 32 4.35 -20.96 30.51
N PRO A 33 4.48 -19.77 31.13
CA PRO A 33 3.92 -18.57 30.56
C PRO A 33 4.68 -18.27 29.26
N VAL A 34 3.94 -18.08 28.17
CA VAL A 34 4.53 -17.77 26.86
C VAL A 34 4.81 -16.28 26.76
N ASP A 35 3.94 -15.44 27.33
CA ASP A 35 4.16 -13.99 27.41
C ASP A 35 3.28 -13.29 28.47
N VAL A 36 3.70 -12.09 28.89
CA VAL A 36 2.89 -11.11 29.63
C VAL A 36 3.04 -9.74 28.97
N ASP A 37 1.94 -9.21 28.44
CA ASP A 37 1.96 -7.95 27.71
C ASP A 37 2.01 -6.70 28.61
N GLU A 38 2.16 -5.53 27.98
CA GLU A 38 2.25 -4.22 28.65
C GLU A 38 0.98 -3.82 29.43
N TYR A 39 -0.14 -4.53 29.24
CA TYR A 39 -1.41 -4.35 29.94
C TYR A 39 -1.62 -5.37 31.09
N GLY A 40 -0.69 -6.30 31.28
CA GLY A 40 -0.66 -7.28 32.38
C GLY A 40 -1.44 -8.57 32.12
N VAL A 41 -1.72 -8.91 30.87
CA VAL A 41 -2.43 -10.14 30.47
C VAL A 41 -1.45 -11.29 30.26
N VAL A 42 -1.74 -12.47 30.81
CA VAL A 42 -0.84 -13.63 30.80
C VAL A 42 -1.34 -14.71 29.85
N HIS A 43 -0.51 -15.10 28.88
CA HIS A 43 -0.83 -16.10 27.87
C HIS A 43 -0.33 -17.49 28.27
N LEU A 44 -1.22 -18.49 28.22
CA LEU A 44 -0.94 -19.87 28.66
C LEU A 44 -1.27 -20.88 27.56
N ASN A 45 -0.32 -21.77 27.27
CA ASN A 45 -0.56 -22.94 26.43
C ASN A 45 -1.15 -24.07 27.29
N LEU A 46 -2.35 -24.56 26.95
CA LEU A 46 -3.10 -25.48 27.80
C LEU A 46 -3.59 -26.70 27.00
N ASP A 47 -3.01 -27.85 27.30
CA ASP A 47 -3.22 -29.18 26.72
C ASP A 47 -4.34 -30.00 27.42
N THR A 48 -5.13 -29.39 28.31
CA THR A 48 -6.23 -30.06 29.05
C THR A 48 -7.41 -29.11 29.37
N THR A 49 -8.51 -29.62 29.95
CA THR A 49 -9.74 -28.84 30.24
C THR A 49 -9.70 -28.15 31.62
N TYR A 50 -10.09 -26.87 31.69
CA TYR A 50 -10.02 -26.04 32.91
C TYR A 50 -11.36 -25.38 33.28
N SER A 51 -11.50 -24.93 34.53
CA SER A 51 -12.57 -24.01 34.93
C SER A 51 -12.01 -22.84 35.73
N PHE A 52 -12.53 -21.64 35.45
CA PHE A 52 -12.11 -20.39 36.10
C PHE A 52 -12.94 -20.07 37.35
N ASP A 53 -12.26 -19.70 38.43
CA ASP A 53 -12.88 -19.09 39.63
C ASP A 53 -12.52 -17.58 39.66
N GLU A 54 -13.45 -16.77 39.16
CA GLU A 54 -13.32 -15.31 39.05
C GLU A 54 -13.05 -14.62 40.39
N LYS A 55 -13.37 -15.23 41.53
CA LYS A 55 -13.17 -14.60 42.85
C LYS A 55 -11.77 -14.74 43.40
N LYS A 56 -10.95 -15.63 42.83
CA LYS A 56 -9.66 -16.01 43.42
C LYS A 56 -8.47 -15.93 42.46
N HIS A 57 -8.69 -15.64 41.18
CA HIS A 57 -7.61 -15.46 40.20
C HIS A 57 -6.65 -16.65 40.12
N PHE A 58 -7.16 -17.89 40.19
CA PHE A 58 -6.39 -19.11 39.96
C PHE A 58 -7.11 -20.00 38.94
N ILE A 59 -6.33 -20.71 38.13
CA ILE A 59 -6.79 -21.74 37.20
C ILE A 59 -6.77 -23.09 37.93
N LEU A 60 -7.92 -23.76 37.99
CA LEU A 60 -8.03 -25.11 38.54
C LEU A 60 -8.12 -26.12 37.40
N LEU A 61 -7.15 -27.04 37.37
CA LEU A 61 -7.12 -28.19 36.46
C LEU A 61 -8.31 -29.10 36.80
N LYS A 62 -9.25 -29.27 35.87
CA LYS A 62 -10.32 -30.25 36.05
C LYS A 62 -9.84 -31.57 35.50
N ALA A 63 -9.80 -32.58 36.36
CA ALA A 63 -9.84 -33.94 35.88
C ALA A 63 -11.18 -34.12 35.13
N ASP A 64 -11.07 -34.70 33.93
CA ASP A 64 -12.11 -35.39 33.17
C ASP A 64 -13.51 -34.75 33.04
N ALA A 65 -13.67 -33.84 32.09
CA ALA A 65 -14.99 -33.57 31.50
C ALA A 65 -14.88 -33.43 29.97
N LYS A 66 -15.50 -34.38 29.25
CA LYS A 66 -15.73 -34.28 27.81
C LYS A 66 -16.58 -33.04 27.50
N GLY A 67 -16.02 -32.14 26.71
CA GLY A 67 -16.61 -30.87 26.30
C GLY A 67 -15.56 -29.78 26.45
N ALA A 68 -14.76 -29.56 25.39
CA ALA A 68 -13.80 -28.46 25.36
C ALA A 68 -14.56 -27.13 25.47
N PRO A 69 -14.14 -26.19 26.34
CA PRO A 69 -14.66 -24.84 26.28
C PRO A 69 -14.15 -24.17 25.00
N ALA A 70 -15.06 -23.69 24.16
CA ALA A 70 -14.72 -22.80 23.05
C ALA A 70 -14.10 -21.51 23.64
N VAL A 71 -12.84 -21.24 23.29
CA VAL A 71 -12.18 -19.99 23.62
C VAL A 71 -12.60 -18.99 22.56
N LYS A 72 -13.39 -17.98 22.96
CA LYS A 72 -13.65 -16.84 22.09
C LYS A 72 -12.42 -15.95 22.09
N LEU A 73 -11.69 -15.95 20.98
CA LEU A 73 -10.61 -14.99 20.75
C LEU A 73 -11.21 -13.57 20.82
N GLY A 74 -10.50 -12.66 21.48
CA GLY A 74 -10.83 -11.25 21.34
C GLY A 74 -10.60 -10.84 19.89
N LYS A 75 -11.48 -10.00 19.34
CA LYS A 75 -11.41 -9.48 17.96
C LYS A 75 -10.08 -8.82 17.56
N ASP A 76 -9.22 -8.51 18.53
CA ASP A 76 -7.94 -7.81 18.36
C ASP A 76 -6.75 -8.67 18.85
N ALA A 77 -6.92 -9.98 19.03
CA ALA A 77 -5.81 -10.86 19.39
C ALA A 77 -4.83 -10.98 18.22
N THR A 78 -3.55 -10.74 18.49
CA THR A 78 -2.45 -10.87 17.52
C THR A 78 -1.55 -12.03 17.91
N PHE A 79 -1.19 -12.84 16.92
CA PHE A 79 -0.31 -14.00 17.05
C PHE A 79 0.96 -13.77 16.24
N ALA A 80 2.08 -14.28 16.73
CA ALA A 80 3.31 -14.32 15.94
C ALA A 80 3.14 -15.31 14.78
N ALA A 81 3.71 -14.99 13.61
CA ALA A 81 3.63 -15.81 12.41
C ALA A 81 4.09 -17.27 12.64
N GLU A 82 5.17 -17.43 13.40
CA GLU A 82 5.71 -18.74 13.74
C GLU A 82 4.75 -19.62 14.56
N ASP A 83 3.71 -19.03 15.15
CA ASP A 83 2.69 -19.73 15.92
C ASP A 83 1.43 -20.06 15.08
N ALA A 84 1.36 -19.64 13.81
CA ALA A 84 0.19 -19.87 12.96
C ALA A 84 -0.18 -21.35 12.83
N HIS A 85 0.82 -22.24 12.72
CA HIS A 85 0.65 -23.70 12.69
C HIS A 85 0.01 -24.31 13.96
N LYS A 86 -0.12 -23.53 15.04
CA LYS A 86 -0.74 -23.96 16.30
C LYS A 86 -2.24 -23.63 16.35
N LEU A 87 -2.74 -22.90 15.36
CA LEU A 87 -4.14 -22.52 15.27
C LEU A 87 -4.93 -23.65 14.59
N ASP A 88 -6.00 -24.09 15.25
CA ASP A 88 -6.97 -25.06 14.76
C ASP A 88 -8.36 -24.47 15.00
N PHE A 89 -9.14 -24.33 13.93
CA PHE A 89 -10.45 -23.69 13.97
C PHE A 89 -11.59 -24.68 14.26
N GLY A 90 -11.33 -25.99 14.21
CA GLY A 90 -12.39 -26.99 14.31
C GLY A 90 -13.50 -26.76 13.27
N ASP A 91 -14.76 -26.72 13.70
CA ASP A 91 -15.93 -26.53 12.82
C ASP A 91 -16.43 -25.07 12.77
N ASP A 92 -15.79 -24.11 13.47
CA ASP A 92 -16.25 -22.72 13.57
C ASP A 92 -15.08 -21.74 13.34
N LEU A 93 -15.11 -21.02 12.20
CA LEU A 93 -14.12 -19.97 11.92
C LEU A 93 -14.23 -18.80 12.90
N PRO A 94 -13.10 -18.20 13.34
CA PRO A 94 -13.10 -17.01 14.17
C PRO A 94 -13.54 -15.77 13.37
N ASP A 95 -14.08 -14.77 14.07
CA ASP A 95 -14.47 -13.50 13.44
C ASP A 95 -13.26 -12.73 12.87
N ARG A 96 -12.07 -12.89 13.47
CA ARG A 96 -10.82 -12.28 13.01
C ARG A 96 -9.57 -12.97 13.58
N ILE A 97 -8.49 -13.02 12.80
CA ILE A 97 -7.16 -13.51 13.14
C ILE A 97 -6.14 -12.45 12.71
N ASN A 98 -5.33 -11.96 13.64
CA ASN A 98 -4.23 -11.08 13.28
C ASN A 98 -2.90 -11.85 13.43
N LEU A 99 -2.13 -11.98 12.36
CA LEU A 99 -0.76 -12.49 12.38
C LEU A 99 0.21 -11.32 12.26
N SER A 100 1.36 -11.40 12.91
CA SER A 100 2.39 -10.36 12.87
C SER A 100 3.79 -10.93 12.65
N GLY A 101 4.68 -10.13 12.06
CA GLY A 101 6.08 -10.51 11.82
C GLY A 101 6.28 -11.26 10.50
N ILE A 102 5.43 -10.99 9.50
CA ILE A 102 5.49 -11.62 8.18
C ILE A 102 5.97 -10.56 7.20
N GLU A 103 7.04 -10.83 6.47
CA GLU A 103 7.54 -9.97 5.41
C GLU A 103 7.16 -10.58 4.06
N PHE A 104 6.60 -9.77 3.17
CA PHE A 104 6.43 -10.12 1.76
C PHE A 104 7.71 -9.77 1.02
N ILE A 105 8.25 -10.73 0.28
CA ILE A 105 9.48 -10.63 -0.49
C ILE A 105 9.10 -10.67 -1.97
N GLY A 106 9.16 -9.52 -2.65
CA GLY A 106 8.80 -9.41 -4.07
C GLY A 106 9.61 -10.35 -4.96
N ALA A 107 9.02 -10.77 -6.08
CA ALA A 107 9.63 -11.75 -6.99
C ALA A 107 10.97 -11.28 -7.61
N ASP A 108 11.17 -9.97 -7.67
CA ASP A 108 12.41 -9.30 -8.09
C ASP A 108 13.55 -9.47 -7.07
N THR A 109 13.22 -9.80 -5.82
CA THR A 109 14.19 -9.95 -4.72
C THR A 109 14.30 -11.38 -4.19
N SER A 110 13.26 -12.20 -4.33
CA SER A 110 13.19 -13.55 -3.75
C SER A 110 14.26 -14.51 -4.27
N GLY A 111 14.64 -14.37 -5.54
CA GLY A 111 15.54 -15.28 -6.24
C GLY A 111 14.92 -16.64 -6.62
N THR A 112 13.61 -16.84 -6.41
CA THR A 112 12.88 -18.07 -6.76
C THR A 112 12.14 -17.98 -8.10
N GLY A 113 11.97 -16.76 -8.63
CA GLY A 113 11.17 -16.48 -9.82
C GLY A 113 9.68 -16.23 -9.55
N GLY A 114 9.25 -16.33 -8.28
CA GLY A 114 7.95 -15.90 -7.75
C GLY A 114 8.14 -15.05 -6.50
N ALA A 115 7.09 -14.37 -6.05
CA ALA A 115 7.14 -13.69 -4.75
C ALA A 115 7.07 -14.73 -3.61
N GLU A 116 7.57 -14.37 -2.44
CA GLU A 116 7.68 -15.29 -1.30
C GLU A 116 7.30 -14.57 -0.01
N THR A 117 7.05 -15.35 1.04
CA THR A 117 6.89 -14.84 2.41
C THR A 117 8.06 -15.24 3.31
N SER A 118 8.37 -14.43 4.32
CA SER A 118 9.46 -14.75 5.27
C SER A 118 9.18 -15.95 6.17
N VAL A 119 7.93 -16.40 6.23
CA VAL A 119 7.45 -17.53 7.04
C VAL A 119 6.47 -18.33 6.20
N ASP A 120 6.66 -19.64 6.11
CA ASP A 120 5.73 -20.55 5.45
C ASP A 120 4.40 -20.63 6.23
N LEU A 121 3.31 -20.20 5.58
CA LEU A 121 1.95 -20.19 6.13
C LEU A 121 1.04 -21.23 5.47
N SER A 122 1.58 -22.11 4.63
CA SER A 122 0.79 -23.02 3.78
C SER A 122 -0.19 -23.87 4.58
N ASP A 123 0.27 -24.55 5.64
CA ASP A 123 -0.59 -25.39 6.49
C ASP A 123 -1.74 -24.61 7.16
N PHE A 124 -1.47 -23.36 7.54
CA PHE A 124 -2.47 -22.47 8.16
C PHE A 124 -3.50 -22.02 7.12
N LEU A 125 -3.04 -21.59 5.94
CA LEU A 125 -3.90 -21.14 4.85
C LEU A 125 -4.71 -22.31 4.29
N ASP A 126 -4.15 -23.51 4.15
CA ASP A 126 -4.89 -24.73 3.80
C ASP A 126 -6.09 -24.96 4.74
N THR A 127 -5.89 -24.77 6.05
CA THR A 127 -6.95 -24.92 7.04
C THR A 127 -8.01 -23.83 6.90
N LEU A 128 -7.61 -22.59 6.61
CA LEU A 128 -8.53 -21.48 6.39
C LEU A 128 -9.35 -21.67 5.10
N PHE A 129 -8.68 -21.96 3.98
CA PHE A 129 -9.29 -22.17 2.66
C PHE A 129 -10.12 -23.46 2.55
N ALA A 130 -9.99 -24.39 3.50
CA ALA A 130 -10.92 -25.50 3.64
C ALA A 130 -12.34 -25.04 4.05
N GLU A 131 -12.45 -23.90 4.73
CA GLU A 131 -13.68 -23.40 5.33
C GLU A 131 -14.22 -22.11 4.64
N THR A 132 -13.39 -21.43 3.84
CA THR A 132 -13.77 -20.19 3.14
C THR A 132 -13.06 -20.06 1.77
N ASP A 133 -13.52 -19.11 0.96
CA ASP A 133 -12.79 -18.63 -0.22
C ASP A 133 -11.87 -17.44 0.13
N ALA A 134 -11.15 -16.92 -0.87
CA ALA A 134 -10.21 -15.82 -0.70
C ALA A 134 -10.86 -14.55 -0.15
N ALA A 135 -12.05 -14.17 -0.61
CA ALA A 135 -12.79 -13.01 -0.08
C ALA A 135 -13.10 -13.19 1.41
N GLY A 136 -13.61 -14.36 1.84
CA GLY A 136 -13.82 -14.61 3.26
C GLY A 136 -12.51 -14.75 4.06
N ALA A 137 -11.42 -15.17 3.44
CA ALA A 137 -10.09 -15.11 4.05
C ALA A 137 -9.67 -13.65 4.32
N MET A 138 -9.99 -12.70 3.41
CA MET A 138 -9.74 -11.26 3.63
C MET A 138 -10.59 -10.67 4.76
N ASP A 139 -11.79 -11.20 5.02
CA ASP A 139 -12.63 -10.79 6.16
C ASP A 139 -12.06 -11.27 7.51
N ILE A 140 -11.44 -12.44 7.52
CA ILE A 140 -10.98 -13.11 8.75
C ILE A 140 -9.52 -12.75 9.06
N LEU A 141 -8.65 -12.75 8.06
CA LEU A 141 -7.21 -12.63 8.24
C LEU A 141 -6.76 -11.16 8.21
N SER A 142 -5.79 -10.84 9.07
CA SER A 142 -5.02 -9.60 8.96
C SER A 142 -3.55 -9.90 9.20
N ILE A 143 -2.71 -9.55 8.22
CA ILE A 143 -1.26 -9.68 8.30
C ILE A 143 -0.68 -8.32 8.69
N ASN A 144 0.09 -8.26 9.77
CA ASN A 144 0.72 -7.06 10.34
C ASN A 144 -0.25 -5.87 10.58
N GLY A 145 -1.57 -6.10 10.57
CA GLY A 145 -2.56 -5.02 10.57
C GLY A 145 -2.68 -4.26 9.23
N SER A 146 -2.07 -4.78 8.16
CA SER A 146 -1.97 -4.18 6.82
C SER A 146 -2.83 -4.96 5.82
N PRO A 147 -3.81 -4.30 5.16
CA PRO A 147 -4.53 -4.90 4.03
C PRO A 147 -3.59 -5.32 2.89
N ALA A 148 -2.59 -4.49 2.59
CA ALA A 148 -1.60 -4.75 1.55
C ALA A 148 -0.85 -6.07 1.80
N ASP A 149 -0.33 -6.25 3.02
CA ASP A 149 0.39 -7.47 3.41
C ASP A 149 -0.54 -8.68 3.39
N THR A 150 -1.83 -8.49 3.73
CA THR A 150 -2.83 -9.56 3.72
C THR A 150 -3.11 -10.02 2.29
N PHE A 151 -3.34 -9.09 1.35
CA PHE A 151 -3.50 -9.41 -0.07
C PHE A 151 -2.26 -10.11 -0.62
N ALA A 152 -1.07 -9.62 -0.28
CA ALA A 152 0.19 -10.17 -0.77
C ALA A 152 0.42 -11.62 -0.30
N VAL A 153 0.18 -11.91 0.98
CA VAL A 153 0.29 -13.27 1.55
C VAL A 153 -0.75 -14.22 0.96
N VAL A 154 -2.01 -13.78 0.84
CA VAL A 154 -3.05 -14.62 0.24
C VAL A 154 -2.78 -14.88 -1.24
N TRP A 155 -2.30 -13.88 -1.98
CA TRP A 155 -1.92 -14.04 -3.37
C TRP A 155 -0.78 -15.04 -3.53
N GLU A 156 0.28 -14.94 -2.72
CA GLU A 156 1.45 -15.83 -2.80
C GLU A 156 1.07 -17.29 -2.56
N TYR A 157 0.25 -17.55 -1.53
CA TYR A 157 -0.27 -18.90 -1.27
C TYR A 157 -1.06 -19.48 -2.46
N LEU A 158 -1.92 -18.67 -3.10
CA LEU A 158 -2.66 -19.10 -4.28
C LEU A 158 -1.74 -19.32 -5.50
N ASP A 159 -0.67 -18.54 -5.62
CA ASP A 159 0.30 -18.62 -6.69
C ASP A 159 1.17 -19.89 -6.58
N ASP A 160 1.59 -20.26 -5.38
CA ASP A 160 2.29 -21.51 -5.11
C ASP A 160 1.42 -22.73 -5.44
N GLY A 161 0.17 -22.73 -4.99
CA GLY A 161 -0.80 -23.78 -5.34
C GLY A 161 -1.01 -23.91 -6.85
N TYR A 162 -0.95 -22.79 -7.57
CA TYR A 162 -1.05 -22.76 -9.02
C TYR A 162 0.19 -23.35 -9.72
N VAL A 163 1.40 -23.14 -9.18
CA VAL A 163 2.65 -23.74 -9.69
C VAL A 163 2.67 -25.26 -9.46
N ASP A 164 2.22 -25.71 -8.29
CA ASP A 164 2.30 -27.11 -7.87
C ASP A 164 1.25 -28.02 -8.49
N GLU A 165 0.00 -27.54 -8.57
CA GLU A 165 -1.14 -28.35 -9.01
C GLU A 165 -1.66 -27.96 -10.41
N GLY A 166 -1.19 -26.84 -10.95
CA GLY A 166 -1.55 -26.32 -12.28
C GLY A 166 -2.93 -25.64 -12.32
N TYR A 167 -3.47 -25.43 -13.53
CA TYR A 167 -4.81 -24.85 -13.69
C TYR A 167 -5.90 -25.85 -13.26
N PHE A 168 -6.48 -25.65 -12.08
CA PHE A 168 -7.74 -26.30 -11.68
C PHE A 168 -8.75 -25.28 -11.14
N ALA A 169 -10.03 -25.66 -11.17
CA ALA A 169 -11.14 -24.73 -10.99
C ALA A 169 -11.07 -23.95 -9.68
N SER A 170 -10.82 -24.61 -8.54
CA SER A 170 -10.84 -23.94 -7.24
C SER A 170 -9.74 -22.90 -7.02
N VAL A 171 -8.54 -23.08 -7.59
CA VAL A 171 -7.50 -22.03 -7.52
C VAL A 171 -7.88 -20.84 -8.40
N ASN A 172 -8.42 -21.07 -9.60
CA ASN A 172 -8.92 -19.98 -10.45
C ASN A 172 -10.08 -19.23 -9.78
N GLU A 173 -11.01 -19.95 -9.13
CA GLU A 173 -12.14 -19.35 -8.39
C GLU A 173 -11.61 -18.45 -7.27
N ASN A 174 -10.60 -18.91 -6.51
CA ASN A 174 -10.00 -18.12 -5.45
C ASN A 174 -9.22 -16.91 -5.97
N PHE A 175 -8.55 -16.98 -7.12
CA PHE A 175 -7.94 -15.80 -7.73
C PHE A 175 -8.96 -14.75 -8.17
N VAL A 176 -10.12 -15.17 -8.67
CA VAL A 176 -11.22 -14.23 -8.95
C VAL A 176 -11.80 -13.67 -7.66
N SER A 177 -12.02 -14.51 -6.64
CA SER A 177 -12.50 -14.08 -5.32
C SER A 177 -11.56 -13.07 -4.65
N LEU A 178 -10.24 -13.29 -4.73
CA LEU A 178 -9.22 -12.34 -4.26
C LEU A 178 -9.25 -11.04 -5.05
N GLY A 179 -9.38 -11.12 -6.38
CA GLY A 179 -9.51 -9.94 -7.24
C GLY A 179 -10.75 -9.11 -6.91
N LEU A 180 -11.90 -9.74 -6.63
CA LEU A 180 -13.13 -9.06 -6.21
C LEU A 180 -12.92 -8.32 -4.89
N ALA A 181 -12.34 -8.98 -3.88
CA ALA A 181 -12.01 -8.34 -2.61
C ALA A 181 -11.03 -7.17 -2.79
N TYR A 182 -10.08 -7.29 -3.72
CA TYR A 182 -9.14 -6.22 -4.04
C TYR A 182 -9.80 -5.04 -4.74
N ALA A 183 -10.72 -5.29 -5.68
CA ALA A 183 -11.50 -4.24 -6.34
C ALA A 183 -12.38 -3.48 -5.34
N GLU A 184 -13.02 -4.17 -4.38
CA GLU A 184 -13.76 -3.53 -3.28
C GLU A 184 -12.83 -2.68 -2.39
N PHE A 185 -11.65 -3.20 -2.04
CA PHE A 185 -10.64 -2.46 -1.29
C PHE A 185 -10.23 -1.16 -2.00
N LEU A 186 -10.02 -1.19 -3.32
CA LEU A 186 -9.72 0.02 -4.09
C LEU A 186 -10.91 0.98 -4.15
N ALA A 187 -12.12 0.47 -4.34
CA ALA A 187 -13.34 1.29 -4.35
C ALA A 187 -13.59 2.00 -3.00
N ASP A 188 -13.13 1.41 -1.90
CA ASP A 188 -13.15 2.01 -0.56
C ASP A 188 -11.97 2.98 -0.29
N GLY A 189 -11.13 3.26 -1.29
CA GLY A 189 -9.99 4.18 -1.20
C GLY A 189 -8.69 3.53 -0.72
N GLY A 190 -8.59 2.21 -0.82
CA GLY A 190 -7.37 1.46 -0.53
C GLY A 190 -6.22 1.81 -1.48
N THR A 191 -4.99 1.78 -0.98
CA THR A 191 -3.79 2.05 -1.78
C THR A 191 -3.49 0.90 -2.73
N PRO A 192 -3.38 1.11 -4.05
CA PRO A 192 -3.06 0.05 -4.98
C PRO A 192 -1.64 -0.50 -4.79
N LEU A 193 -1.52 -1.81 -4.96
CA LEU A 193 -0.31 -2.61 -4.75
C LEU A 193 0.56 -2.67 -6.02
N THR A 194 0.91 -1.50 -6.54
CA THR A 194 1.75 -1.36 -7.74
C THR A 194 3.24 -1.59 -7.45
N ASP A 195 3.66 -1.31 -6.21
CA ASP A 195 5.05 -1.47 -5.76
C ASP A 195 5.38 -2.89 -5.28
N MET A 196 4.37 -3.77 -5.14
CA MET A 196 4.57 -5.17 -4.75
C MET A 196 4.67 -6.03 -6.01
N ILE A 197 5.86 -6.55 -6.29
CA ILE A 197 6.10 -7.36 -7.50
C ILE A 197 5.74 -8.83 -7.25
N GLY A 198 4.64 -9.28 -7.85
CA GLY A 198 4.18 -10.67 -7.76
C GLY A 198 4.90 -11.60 -8.73
N LYS A 199 5.21 -11.13 -9.94
CA LYS A 199 5.86 -11.95 -10.98
C LYS A 199 7.05 -11.22 -11.59
N PHE A 200 8.18 -11.91 -11.60
CA PHE A 200 9.42 -11.37 -12.15
C PHE A 200 10.20 -12.44 -12.91
N THR A 201 10.72 -12.08 -14.08
CA THR A 201 11.72 -12.86 -14.81
C THR A 201 12.88 -11.90 -15.11
N PRO A 202 14.11 -12.20 -14.66
CA PRO A 202 15.27 -11.37 -14.96
C PRO A 202 15.51 -11.26 -16.47
N ASP A 203 16.17 -10.17 -16.87
CA ASP A 203 16.72 -9.97 -18.22
C ASP A 203 17.51 -11.22 -18.70
N ASP A 204 17.25 -11.67 -19.92
CA ASP A 204 17.95 -12.79 -20.54
C ASP A 204 19.31 -12.40 -21.17
N GLY A 205 19.66 -11.12 -21.11
CA GLY A 205 20.89 -10.52 -21.62
C GLY A 205 20.82 -10.23 -23.11
N ASP A 206 19.65 -9.84 -23.61
CA ASP A 206 19.45 -9.45 -24.99
C ASP A 206 20.02 -8.04 -25.27
N ALA A 207 19.45 -7.30 -26.22
CA ALA A 207 19.94 -5.96 -26.56
C ALA A 207 19.39 -4.85 -25.65
N ASN A 208 18.33 -5.15 -24.88
CA ASN A 208 17.74 -4.27 -23.90
C ASN A 208 18.20 -4.71 -22.50
N ASP A 209 18.19 -3.81 -21.52
CA ASP A 209 18.59 -4.11 -20.14
C ASP A 209 17.33 -4.24 -19.23
N THR A 210 16.19 -4.65 -19.81
CA THR A 210 14.89 -4.70 -19.10
C THR A 210 14.52 -6.12 -18.69
N PRO A 211 13.81 -6.31 -17.56
CA PRO A 211 13.35 -7.63 -17.17
C PRO A 211 12.39 -8.25 -18.20
N GLU A 212 12.56 -9.53 -18.48
CA GLU A 212 11.66 -10.33 -19.33
C GLU A 212 10.21 -10.35 -18.81
N ARG A 213 10.05 -10.21 -17.49
CA ARG A 213 8.74 -10.03 -16.86
C ARG A 213 8.85 -9.17 -15.61
N LEU A 214 7.97 -8.20 -15.47
CA LEU A 214 7.76 -7.39 -14.27
C LEU A 214 6.26 -7.09 -14.11
N GLN A 215 5.59 -7.81 -13.21
CA GLN A 215 4.15 -7.63 -12.97
C GLN A 215 3.90 -7.34 -11.48
N SER A 216 3.24 -6.21 -11.23
CA SER A 216 2.74 -5.86 -9.89
C SER A 216 1.60 -6.79 -9.45
N LEU A 217 1.37 -6.87 -8.14
CA LEU A 217 0.18 -7.53 -7.58
C LEU A 217 -1.11 -6.84 -8.05
N HIS A 218 -1.11 -5.50 -8.17
CA HIS A 218 -2.23 -4.75 -8.71
C HIS A 218 -2.64 -5.23 -10.11
N ASP A 219 -1.69 -5.30 -11.04
CA ASP A 219 -1.95 -5.74 -12.42
C ASP A 219 -2.35 -7.22 -12.50
N ASN A 220 -1.75 -8.05 -11.65
CA ASN A 220 -2.06 -9.48 -11.62
C ASN A 220 -3.49 -9.74 -11.10
N MET A 221 -3.87 -9.13 -9.98
CA MET A 221 -5.18 -9.35 -9.35
C MET A 221 -6.32 -8.78 -10.21
N LEU A 222 -6.23 -7.51 -10.65
CA LEU A 222 -7.26 -6.93 -11.51
C LEU A 222 -7.31 -7.59 -12.89
N GLY A 223 -6.17 -8.07 -13.39
CA GLY A 223 -6.09 -8.85 -14.63
C GLY A 223 -6.90 -10.15 -14.62
N ASN A 224 -7.32 -10.65 -13.44
CA ASN A 224 -8.17 -11.84 -13.33
C ASN A 224 -9.66 -11.56 -13.50
N LEU A 225 -10.10 -10.31 -13.39
CA LEU A 225 -11.51 -9.92 -13.38
C LEU A 225 -12.11 -9.66 -14.76
N GLY A 226 -11.26 -9.52 -15.78
CA GLY A 226 -11.72 -9.32 -17.15
C GLY A 226 -12.59 -10.47 -17.66
N ARG A 227 -13.58 -10.15 -18.51
CA ARG A 227 -14.48 -11.16 -19.09
C ARG A 227 -13.72 -12.25 -19.84
N GLY A 228 -12.73 -11.85 -20.64
CA GLY A 228 -11.87 -12.79 -21.40
C GLY A 228 -11.13 -13.80 -20.50
N PRO A 229 -10.37 -13.35 -19.49
CA PRO A 229 -9.77 -14.21 -18.47
C PRO A 229 -10.75 -15.18 -17.79
N ILE A 230 -11.92 -14.70 -17.34
CA ILE A 230 -12.93 -15.54 -16.69
C ILE A 230 -13.48 -16.59 -17.66
N GLU A 231 -13.94 -16.19 -18.84
CA GLU A 231 -14.53 -17.11 -19.83
C GLU A 231 -13.50 -18.13 -20.34
N SER A 232 -12.22 -17.78 -20.39
CA SER A 232 -11.12 -18.70 -20.74
C SER A 232 -10.93 -19.82 -19.71
N ARG A 233 -11.07 -19.49 -18.41
CA ARG A 233 -10.84 -20.43 -17.30
C ARG A 233 -12.05 -21.30 -16.99
N PHE A 234 -13.26 -20.73 -17.05
CA PHE A 234 -14.51 -21.37 -16.61
C PHE A 234 -15.44 -21.75 -17.77
N GLY A 235 -15.08 -21.38 -19.00
CA GLY A 235 -15.86 -21.61 -20.21
C GLY A 235 -16.95 -20.56 -20.41
N ALA A 236 -16.95 -19.91 -21.58
CA ALA A 236 -17.95 -18.92 -21.94
C ALA A 236 -19.39 -19.45 -21.85
N GLY A 237 -20.27 -18.70 -21.19
CA GLY A 237 -21.70 -19.02 -21.04
C GLY A 237 -22.01 -20.15 -20.07
N THR A 238 -21.04 -20.64 -19.29
CA THR A 238 -21.31 -21.58 -18.19
C THR A 238 -21.94 -20.84 -17.01
N PRO A 239 -22.79 -21.50 -16.20
CA PRO A 239 -23.39 -20.86 -15.02
C PRO A 239 -22.36 -20.31 -14.02
N GLU A 240 -21.17 -20.90 -13.98
CA GLU A 240 -20.06 -20.50 -13.12
C GLU A 240 -19.39 -19.22 -13.65
N ALA A 241 -19.02 -19.18 -14.93
CA ALA A 241 -18.48 -17.97 -15.55
C ALA A 241 -19.45 -16.79 -15.43
N GLU A 242 -20.74 -17.02 -15.72
CA GLU A 242 -21.78 -15.99 -15.61
C GLU A 242 -21.99 -15.49 -14.17
N ALA A 243 -21.82 -16.35 -13.16
CA ALA A 243 -21.92 -15.96 -11.76
C ALA A 243 -20.73 -15.07 -11.35
N LEU A 244 -19.51 -15.41 -11.78
CA LEU A 244 -18.31 -14.60 -11.51
C LEU A 244 -18.35 -13.26 -12.24
N ILE A 245 -18.78 -13.25 -13.50
CA ILE A 245 -18.99 -12.02 -14.28
C ILE A 245 -20.03 -11.12 -13.60
N ALA A 246 -21.15 -11.69 -13.14
CA ALA A 246 -22.16 -10.92 -12.40
C ALA A 246 -21.63 -10.38 -11.06
N ALA A 247 -20.67 -11.05 -10.42
CA ALA A 247 -20.01 -10.54 -9.21
C ALA A 247 -19.10 -9.34 -9.54
N VAL A 248 -18.33 -9.40 -10.63
CA VAL A 248 -17.54 -8.25 -11.11
C VAL A 248 -18.46 -7.07 -11.44
N GLU A 249 -19.54 -7.30 -12.20
CA GLU A 249 -20.54 -6.27 -12.56
C GLU A 249 -21.22 -5.63 -11.34
N ALA A 250 -21.27 -6.32 -10.21
CA ALA A 250 -21.85 -5.79 -8.98
C ALA A 250 -20.93 -4.78 -8.27
N ILE A 251 -19.61 -4.90 -8.45
CA ILE A 251 -18.61 -3.95 -7.95
C ILE A 251 -18.44 -2.82 -8.97
N ASP A 252 -17.96 -3.18 -10.16
CA ASP A 252 -17.75 -2.28 -11.28
C ASP A 252 -17.82 -3.07 -12.60
N PRO A 253 -18.85 -2.84 -13.45
CA PRO A 253 -18.95 -3.52 -14.73
C PRO A 253 -17.82 -3.17 -15.70
N ASP A 254 -17.16 -2.02 -15.55
CA ASP A 254 -16.10 -1.60 -16.47
C ASP A 254 -14.85 -2.50 -16.30
N LEU A 255 -14.63 -3.11 -15.12
CA LEU A 255 -13.52 -4.04 -14.87
C LEU A 255 -13.52 -5.25 -15.81
N LEU A 256 -14.67 -5.62 -16.37
CA LEU A 256 -14.75 -6.69 -17.36
C LEU A 256 -13.99 -6.37 -18.64
N ASP A 257 -13.81 -5.09 -18.94
CA ASP A 257 -13.15 -4.55 -20.13
C ASP A 257 -11.77 -3.93 -19.80
N ARG A 258 -11.30 -4.00 -18.54
CA ARG A 258 -9.95 -3.57 -18.15
C ARG A 258 -8.89 -4.22 -19.06
N PRO A 259 -7.96 -3.44 -19.66
CA PRO A 259 -6.87 -4.00 -20.42
C PRO A 259 -6.03 -4.98 -19.59
N TYR A 260 -5.36 -5.91 -20.27
CA TYR A 260 -4.53 -6.92 -19.60
C TYR A 260 -3.05 -6.60 -19.80
N TYR A 261 -2.32 -6.45 -18.70
CA TYR A 261 -0.87 -6.34 -18.68
C TYR A 261 -0.26 -7.55 -17.98
N SER A 262 0.53 -8.32 -18.74
CA SER A 262 1.15 -9.57 -18.27
C SER A 262 2.46 -9.38 -17.50
N GLY A 263 3.03 -8.18 -17.57
CA GLY A 263 4.39 -7.88 -17.13
C GLY A 263 5.48 -8.22 -18.14
N ASN A 264 5.20 -8.94 -19.23
CA ASN A 264 6.24 -9.32 -20.18
C ASN A 264 6.95 -8.10 -20.79
N GLU A 265 8.23 -8.25 -21.13
CA GLU A 265 8.99 -7.26 -21.88
C GLU A 265 8.31 -6.87 -23.22
N SER A 266 8.70 -5.71 -23.77
CA SER A 266 8.15 -5.17 -25.04
C SER A 266 6.62 -4.99 -25.04
N ALA A 267 6.02 -4.80 -23.86
CA ALA A 267 4.59 -4.60 -23.67
C ALA A 267 4.25 -3.22 -23.09
N GLU A 268 5.07 -2.21 -23.38
CA GLU A 268 4.93 -0.83 -22.89
C GLU A 268 3.57 -0.25 -23.25
N ALA A 269 3.12 -0.44 -24.50
CA ALA A 269 1.79 0.03 -24.92
C ALA A 269 0.63 -0.63 -24.15
N ALA A 270 0.80 -1.89 -23.70
CA ALA A 270 -0.20 -2.55 -22.85
C ALA A 270 -0.12 -2.04 -21.41
N TYR A 271 1.09 -1.71 -20.93
CA TYR A 271 1.29 -1.09 -19.63
C TYR A 271 0.66 0.30 -19.58
N ASP A 272 0.93 1.13 -20.58
CA ASP A 272 0.31 2.46 -20.74
C ASP A 272 -1.21 2.36 -20.78
N ALA A 273 -1.76 1.37 -21.50
CA ALA A 273 -3.21 1.17 -21.58
C ALA A 273 -3.85 0.75 -20.24
N VAL A 274 -3.21 -0.13 -19.45
CA VAL A 274 -3.75 -0.47 -18.12
C VAL A 274 -3.64 0.70 -17.17
N ARG A 275 -2.52 1.42 -17.22
CA ARG A 275 -2.33 2.64 -16.46
C ARG A 275 -3.48 3.59 -16.80
N GLU A 276 -3.66 3.96 -18.07
CA GLU A 276 -4.68 4.95 -18.52
C GLU A 276 -6.07 4.56 -18.00
N TYR A 277 -6.44 3.29 -18.20
CA TYR A 277 -7.68 2.74 -17.69
C TYR A 277 -7.81 2.88 -16.16
N ASP A 278 -6.80 2.49 -15.39
CA ASP A 278 -6.83 2.52 -13.93
C ASP A 278 -7.00 3.96 -13.40
N TYR A 279 -6.37 4.93 -14.05
CA TYR A 279 -6.54 6.35 -13.73
C TYR A 279 -7.98 6.81 -13.97
N ASP A 280 -8.52 6.55 -15.17
CA ASP A 280 -9.86 6.99 -15.59
C ASP A 280 -10.99 6.41 -14.72
N HIS A 281 -10.78 5.22 -14.15
CA HIS A 281 -11.78 4.51 -13.34
C HIS A 281 -11.53 4.64 -11.82
N GLY A 282 -10.56 5.45 -11.40
CA GLY A 282 -10.31 5.73 -9.98
C GLY A 282 -9.53 4.63 -9.23
N TYR A 283 -8.87 3.72 -9.94
CA TYR A 283 -7.93 2.73 -9.41
C TYR A 283 -6.51 3.30 -9.30
N ALA A 284 -6.41 4.61 -9.02
CA ALA A 284 -5.24 5.46 -9.20
C ALA A 284 -3.93 4.85 -8.66
N ARG A 285 -2.95 4.69 -9.54
CA ARG A 285 -1.69 4.00 -9.27
C ARG A 285 -0.61 4.97 -8.77
N THR A 286 0.29 4.51 -7.90
CA THR A 286 1.44 5.32 -7.45
C THR A 286 2.50 5.47 -8.54
N ASP A 287 2.64 4.45 -9.40
CA ASP A 287 3.58 4.41 -10.53
C ASP A 287 3.25 5.40 -11.67
N TYR A 288 2.21 6.20 -11.50
CA TYR A 288 1.90 7.33 -12.36
C TYR A 288 2.65 8.60 -12.02
N VAL A 289 3.09 8.73 -10.77
CA VAL A 289 3.79 9.89 -10.29
C VAL A 289 5.27 9.55 -10.28
N GLU A 290 5.99 10.08 -11.25
CA GLU A 290 7.44 9.98 -11.33
C GLU A 290 8.07 11.23 -10.71
N THR A 291 9.14 11.06 -9.93
CA THR A 291 9.98 12.17 -9.45
C THR A 291 11.43 11.98 -9.87
N PHE A 292 12.03 12.97 -10.51
CA PHE A 292 13.41 12.91 -10.95
C PHE A 292 14.10 14.28 -10.90
N PHE A 293 15.43 14.29 -10.89
CA PHE A 293 16.23 15.50 -11.05
C PHE A 293 16.80 15.56 -12.47
N GLY A 294 16.39 16.55 -13.27
CA GLY A 294 16.84 16.63 -14.66
C GLY A 294 16.09 17.63 -15.53
N GLU A 295 15.93 17.25 -16.79
CA GLU A 295 15.32 18.04 -17.86
C GLU A 295 13.78 18.11 -17.72
N VAL A 296 13.22 19.30 -17.94
CA VAL A 296 11.77 19.48 -18.06
C VAL A 296 11.24 18.97 -19.40
N ASP A 297 9.94 18.71 -19.48
CA ASP A 297 9.24 18.38 -20.72
C ASP A 297 9.50 19.48 -21.77
N GLY A 298 9.78 19.07 -23.02
CA GLY A 298 10.04 20.02 -24.12
C GLY A 298 8.90 21.02 -24.33
N ARG A 299 7.67 20.69 -23.94
CA ARG A 299 6.52 21.63 -23.97
C ARG A 299 6.72 22.84 -23.05
N ALA A 300 7.65 22.79 -22.09
CA ALA A 300 8.08 23.89 -21.22
C ALA A 300 9.23 24.74 -21.80
N THR A 301 9.76 24.38 -22.97
CA THR A 301 10.92 25.04 -23.61
C THR A 301 10.52 25.85 -24.86
N GLU A 302 11.34 26.82 -25.25
CA GLU A 302 11.13 27.63 -26.44
C GLU A 302 11.03 26.72 -27.67
N ASN A 303 9.98 26.86 -28.49
CA ASN A 303 9.76 26.03 -29.69
C ASN A 303 9.73 24.49 -29.48
N GLY A 304 9.74 23.99 -28.24
CA GLY A 304 9.80 22.55 -27.98
C GLY A 304 11.17 21.90 -28.19
N ASP A 305 12.26 22.68 -28.21
CA ASP A 305 13.58 22.19 -28.62
C ASP A 305 14.50 21.69 -27.50
N GLY A 306 14.09 21.75 -26.22
CA GLY A 306 14.89 21.22 -25.10
C GLY A 306 16.23 21.96 -24.92
N ILE A 307 16.22 23.29 -25.01
CA ILE A 307 17.43 24.10 -24.86
C ILE A 307 17.25 25.20 -23.81
N GLU A 308 16.08 25.82 -23.82
CA GLU A 308 15.81 26.99 -22.99
C GLU A 308 14.33 27.06 -22.63
N MET A 309 14.06 27.39 -21.38
CA MET A 309 12.71 27.67 -20.88
C MET A 309 12.01 28.75 -21.72
N ILE A 310 10.71 28.62 -22.01
CA ILE A 310 9.91 29.64 -22.74
C ILE A 310 10.06 31.04 -22.11
N PHE A 311 10.21 31.10 -20.79
CA PHE A 311 10.34 32.35 -20.05
C PHE A 311 11.67 32.49 -19.30
N GLY A 312 12.30 33.64 -19.53
CA GLY A 312 13.57 34.06 -18.94
C GLY A 312 14.78 33.65 -19.79
N ASP A 313 15.39 34.64 -20.43
CA ASP A 313 16.58 34.48 -21.29
C ASP A 313 17.76 33.91 -20.48
N GLY A 314 18.38 32.83 -20.96
CA GLY A 314 19.48 32.08 -20.35
C GLY A 314 19.07 30.99 -19.37
N ASN A 315 17.81 30.56 -19.35
CA ASN A 315 17.31 29.55 -18.41
C ASN A 315 17.38 28.15 -19.01
N SER A 316 18.33 27.33 -18.54
CA SER A 316 18.43 25.92 -18.93
C SER A 316 17.15 25.17 -18.59
N ASP A 317 16.88 24.13 -19.37
CA ASP A 317 15.82 23.15 -19.20
C ASP A 317 16.21 22.00 -18.25
N ASP A 318 17.48 21.86 -17.91
CA ASP A 318 18.02 20.83 -17.01
C ASP A 318 18.18 21.30 -15.54
N HIS A 319 18.48 20.35 -14.64
CA HIS A 319 18.70 20.50 -13.20
C HIS A 319 17.47 20.90 -12.37
N TYR A 320 16.27 20.55 -12.83
CA TYR A 320 15.05 20.75 -12.06
C TYR A 320 14.78 19.56 -11.16
N ALA A 321 14.26 19.82 -9.98
CA ALA A 321 13.48 18.82 -9.27
C ALA A 321 12.12 18.74 -9.97
N VAL A 322 11.82 17.59 -10.56
CA VAL A 322 10.62 17.37 -11.38
C VAL A 322 9.72 16.34 -10.73
N THR A 323 8.42 16.59 -10.74
CA THR A 323 7.38 15.61 -10.49
C THR A 323 6.43 15.58 -11.67
N ARG A 324 6.23 14.41 -12.26
CA ARG A 324 5.35 14.21 -13.40
C ARG A 324 4.26 13.21 -13.06
N HIS A 325 3.02 13.60 -13.24
CA HIS A 325 1.87 12.69 -13.22
C HIS A 325 1.56 12.29 -14.68
N GLU A 326 1.96 11.10 -15.10
CA GLU A 326 1.84 10.67 -16.50
C GLU A 326 0.37 10.50 -16.93
N GLY A 327 -0.50 10.01 -16.05
CA GLY A 327 -1.93 9.79 -16.35
C GLY A 327 -2.71 11.08 -16.52
N ALA A 328 -2.62 12.00 -15.56
CA ALA A 328 -3.17 13.34 -15.67
C ALA A 328 -2.48 14.20 -16.76
N GLY A 329 -1.29 13.79 -17.22
CA GLY A 329 -0.50 14.56 -18.16
C GLY A 329 -0.05 15.91 -17.61
N VAL A 330 0.48 15.92 -16.40
CA VAL A 330 0.98 17.13 -15.73
C VAL A 330 2.43 16.94 -15.32
N GLU A 331 3.25 17.96 -15.53
CA GLU A 331 4.61 18.06 -15.02
C GLU A 331 4.80 19.33 -14.19
N LEU A 332 5.39 19.19 -13.02
CA LEU A 332 5.79 20.28 -12.12
C LEU A 332 7.30 20.26 -11.96
N ALA A 333 7.95 21.39 -12.21
CA ALA A 333 9.40 21.52 -12.16
C ALA A 333 9.79 22.75 -11.35
N LEU A 334 10.74 22.57 -10.43
CA LEU A 334 11.28 23.62 -9.55
C LEU A 334 12.81 23.58 -9.49
N LYS A 335 13.43 24.76 -9.52
CA LYS A 335 14.88 24.92 -9.37
C LYS A 335 15.23 26.26 -8.73
N ALA A 336 16.24 26.28 -7.87
CA ALA A 336 16.92 27.52 -7.48
C ALA A 336 18.18 27.74 -8.33
N LYS A 337 18.50 28.99 -8.67
CA LYS A 337 19.70 29.34 -9.41
C LYS A 337 20.27 30.71 -9.01
N LEU A 338 21.45 31.05 -9.56
CA LEU A 338 22.09 32.36 -9.38
C LEU A 338 21.78 33.30 -10.55
N ARG A 339 21.37 34.52 -10.22
CA ARG A 339 20.98 35.54 -11.18
C ARG A 339 22.15 35.99 -12.06
N GLY A 340 21.97 35.91 -13.37
CA GLY A 340 22.96 36.36 -14.36
C GLY A 340 24.21 35.48 -14.42
N VAL A 341 24.23 34.37 -13.66
CA VAL A 341 25.27 33.34 -13.69
C VAL A 341 24.70 32.05 -14.27
N GLY A 342 23.52 31.63 -13.82
CA GLY A 342 22.86 30.38 -14.22
C GLY A 342 22.72 29.43 -13.04
N ASP A 343 22.69 28.13 -13.33
CA ASP A 343 22.50 27.06 -12.34
C ASP A 343 23.53 27.12 -11.20
N LEU A 344 23.10 26.65 -10.02
CA LEU A 344 23.98 26.50 -8.86
C LEU A 344 25.07 25.46 -9.13
N ASP A 345 26.18 25.55 -8.39
CA ASP A 345 27.17 24.48 -8.35
C ASP A 345 26.45 23.19 -7.88
N PRO A 346 26.60 22.05 -8.58
CA PRO A 346 25.98 20.79 -8.16
C PRO A 346 26.35 20.36 -6.73
N ASN A 347 27.48 20.82 -6.17
CA ASN A 347 27.83 20.56 -4.77
C ASN A 347 26.93 21.30 -3.76
N ASN A 348 26.18 22.30 -4.21
CA ASN A 348 25.21 23.06 -3.42
C ASN A 348 23.78 22.54 -3.61
N VAL A 349 23.60 21.38 -4.25
CA VAL A 349 22.29 20.78 -4.47
C VAL A 349 22.30 19.36 -3.93
N VAL A 350 21.33 19.04 -3.06
CA VAL A 350 21.09 17.69 -2.57
C VAL A 350 19.72 17.25 -3.06
N TYR A 351 19.68 16.28 -3.97
CA TYR A 351 18.45 15.62 -4.38
C TYR A 351 18.13 14.46 -3.44
N ASN A 352 16.91 14.46 -2.90
CA ASN A 352 16.44 13.48 -1.93
C ASN A 352 15.74 12.31 -2.62
N ALA A 353 15.68 11.16 -1.94
CA ALA A 353 15.03 9.96 -2.47
C ALA A 353 13.50 10.11 -2.64
N ASP A 354 12.89 11.11 -2.00
CA ASP A 354 11.46 11.41 -2.08
C ASP A 354 11.08 12.36 -3.23
N GLY A 355 12.04 12.72 -4.09
CA GLY A 355 11.79 13.60 -5.22
C GLY A 355 12.05 15.08 -4.98
N THR A 356 12.30 15.47 -3.73
CA THR A 356 12.58 16.87 -3.36
C THR A 356 14.06 17.22 -3.54
N ALA A 357 14.38 18.51 -3.58
CA ALA A 357 15.76 18.98 -3.62
C ALA A 357 16.02 20.10 -2.60
N VAL A 358 17.19 20.08 -1.98
CA VAL A 358 17.70 21.14 -1.11
C VAL A 358 18.78 21.92 -1.86
N PHE A 359 18.60 23.23 -1.98
CA PHE A 359 19.53 24.15 -2.63
C PHE A 359 20.17 25.06 -1.59
N THR A 360 21.49 25.01 -1.45
CA THR A 360 22.24 25.94 -0.60
C THR A 360 22.63 27.18 -1.39
N VAL A 361 22.24 28.36 -0.91
CA VAL A 361 22.53 29.66 -1.54
C VAL A 361 23.02 30.65 -0.50
N GLU A 362 23.88 31.58 -0.90
CA GLU A 362 24.38 32.62 0.01
C GLU A 362 23.34 33.75 0.11
N ALA A 363 23.23 34.35 1.30
CA ALA A 363 22.35 35.50 1.56
C ALA A 363 22.84 36.83 0.93
N ASP A 364 23.77 36.80 -0.04
CA ASP A 364 24.37 38.03 -0.60
C ASP A 364 23.36 38.83 -1.44
N PRO A 365 23.04 40.09 -1.07
CA PRO A 365 22.16 40.92 -1.88
C PRO A 365 22.88 41.39 -3.16
N ALA A 366 22.43 40.90 -4.32
CA ALA A 366 22.89 41.39 -5.63
C ALA A 366 22.61 42.90 -5.85
N SER A 367 21.66 43.48 -5.11
CA SER A 367 21.42 44.93 -5.00
C SER A 367 20.56 45.24 -3.76
N THR A 368 20.32 46.52 -3.44
CA THR A 368 19.53 46.93 -2.25
C THR A 368 18.11 46.35 -2.18
N ASP A 369 17.58 45.84 -3.30
CA ASP A 369 16.19 45.39 -3.41
C ASP A 369 16.08 43.98 -4.03
N ARG A 370 17.18 43.20 -4.13
CA ARG A 370 17.20 41.89 -4.82
C ARG A 370 18.24 40.92 -4.26
N MET A 371 17.80 39.70 -3.96
CA MET A 371 18.68 38.55 -3.69
C MET A 371 19.46 38.13 -4.94
N GLU A 372 20.64 37.54 -4.75
CA GLU A 372 21.46 36.98 -5.84
C GLU A 372 20.82 35.74 -6.47
N TRP A 373 19.97 35.02 -5.74
CA TRP A 373 19.30 33.82 -6.24
C TRP A 373 17.86 34.08 -6.74
N ASN A 374 17.36 33.16 -7.55
CA ASN A 374 15.99 33.14 -8.05
C ASN A 374 15.45 31.71 -8.18
N ILE A 375 14.12 31.61 -8.22
CA ILE A 375 13.41 30.35 -8.41
C ILE A 375 12.88 30.28 -9.84
N ASP A 376 13.32 29.28 -10.58
CA ASP A 376 12.72 28.91 -11.85
C ASP A 376 11.69 27.83 -11.62
N TRP A 377 10.57 27.95 -12.32
CA TRP A 377 9.48 27.01 -12.17
C TRP A 377 8.67 26.84 -13.46
N ALA A 378 8.17 25.63 -13.66
CA ALA A 378 7.24 25.30 -14.71
C ALA A 378 6.17 24.32 -14.21
N ALA A 379 4.95 24.57 -14.65
CA ALA A 379 3.80 23.70 -14.51
C ALA A 379 3.22 23.51 -15.91
N THR A 380 3.42 22.32 -16.45
CA THR A 380 3.25 22.02 -17.88
C THR A 380 2.22 20.92 -18.04
N VAL A 381 1.26 21.15 -18.94
CA VAL A 381 0.40 20.07 -19.45
C VAL A 381 1.14 19.33 -20.56
N THR A 382 1.40 18.05 -20.33
CA THR A 382 2.04 17.12 -21.27
C THR A 382 1.02 16.65 -22.31
N GLU A 383 1.40 15.72 -23.20
CA GLU A 383 0.50 15.23 -24.25
C GLU A 383 -0.74 14.52 -23.72
N ALA A 384 -0.62 13.78 -22.62
CA ALA A 384 -1.74 13.05 -22.03
C ALA A 384 -2.85 14.01 -21.54
N GLY A 385 -2.50 15.19 -21.04
CA GLY A 385 -3.43 16.16 -20.47
C GLY A 385 -3.96 17.19 -21.47
N ASP A 386 -3.71 17.03 -22.79
CA ASP A 386 -4.08 18.03 -23.82
C ASP A 386 -5.59 18.35 -23.87
N ASN A 387 -6.43 17.47 -23.30
CA ASN A 387 -7.88 17.63 -23.25
C ASN A 387 -8.42 18.09 -21.88
N ASP A 388 -7.54 18.29 -20.90
CA ASP A 388 -7.90 18.57 -19.51
C ASP A 388 -7.62 20.02 -19.11
N SER A 389 -8.18 20.43 -17.97
CA SER A 389 -8.00 21.77 -17.43
C SER A 389 -7.55 21.73 -15.98
N PHE A 390 -6.27 22.04 -15.77
CA PHE A 390 -5.68 22.08 -14.44
C PHE A 390 -5.62 23.50 -13.87
N GLN A 391 -5.71 23.58 -12.55
CA GLN A 391 -5.34 24.77 -11.79
C GLN A 391 -3.97 24.52 -11.17
N PHE A 392 -3.00 25.37 -11.48
CA PHE A 392 -1.69 25.31 -10.83
C PHE A 392 -1.58 26.37 -9.75
N LYS A 393 -0.90 26.03 -8.66
CA LYS A 393 -0.56 26.97 -7.59
C LYS A 393 0.94 27.01 -7.38
N PHE A 394 1.45 28.22 -7.17
CA PHE A 394 2.81 28.44 -6.70
C PHE A 394 2.74 29.01 -5.29
N LEU A 395 3.30 28.27 -4.36
CA LEU A 395 3.30 28.56 -2.94
C LEU A 395 4.75 28.72 -2.46
N ALA A 396 5.01 29.68 -1.58
CA ALA A 396 6.30 29.78 -0.90
C ALA A 396 6.10 30.03 0.59
N ASP A 397 6.85 29.30 1.40
CA ASP A 397 7.08 29.60 2.80
C ASP A 397 8.37 30.40 2.91
N VAL A 398 8.23 31.65 3.33
CA VAL A 398 9.26 32.69 3.19
C VAL A 398 9.64 33.31 4.54
N ASP A 399 9.09 32.82 5.64
CA ASP A 399 9.35 33.36 6.98
C ASP A 399 10.47 32.65 7.75
N GLY A 400 11.12 31.67 7.11
CA GLY A 400 12.19 30.88 7.69
C GLY A 400 11.70 29.69 8.54
N SER A 401 10.39 29.51 8.68
CA SER A 401 9.81 28.25 9.16
C SER A 401 9.76 27.27 7.99
N ALA A 402 10.25 26.06 8.19
CA ALA A 402 10.24 25.08 7.11
C ALA A 402 8.82 24.51 6.95
N ALA A 403 8.12 24.94 5.89
CA ALA A 403 6.88 24.37 5.38
C ALA A 403 5.67 24.43 6.32
N GLU A 404 5.50 25.52 7.08
CA GLU A 404 4.37 25.72 7.99
C GLU A 404 3.36 26.77 7.46
N ASP A 405 3.83 27.88 6.86
CA ASP A 405 3.01 29.06 6.55
C ASP A 405 3.17 29.55 5.08
N PHE A 406 2.66 28.76 4.14
CA PHE A 406 2.71 29.09 2.72
C PHE A 406 1.90 30.34 2.33
N VAL A 407 2.53 31.22 1.56
CA VAL A 407 1.88 32.31 0.83
C VAL A 407 1.57 31.85 -0.60
N ASP A 408 0.30 32.00 -1.02
CA ASP A 408 -0.09 31.78 -2.42
C ASP A 408 0.32 32.98 -3.28
N LEU A 409 1.24 32.71 -4.20
CA LEU A 409 1.86 33.69 -5.06
C LEU A 409 1.47 33.46 -6.53
N THR A 410 0.58 32.53 -6.82
CA THR A 410 0.15 32.16 -8.18
C THR A 410 -0.18 33.38 -9.05
N GLY A 411 -0.87 34.37 -8.46
CA GLY A 411 -1.26 35.61 -9.13
C GLY A 411 -0.14 36.63 -9.37
N THR A 412 1.08 36.39 -8.87
CA THR A 412 2.25 37.27 -9.08
C THR A 412 3.11 36.86 -10.29
N GLY A 413 2.84 35.70 -10.89
CA GLY A 413 3.46 35.29 -12.15
C GLY A 413 3.03 36.19 -13.30
N GLY A 414 4.00 36.76 -14.02
CA GLY A 414 3.77 37.77 -15.07
C GLY A 414 2.93 37.30 -16.27
N GLU A 415 2.72 36.00 -16.46
CA GLU A 415 2.12 35.43 -17.66
C GLU A 415 1.06 34.36 -17.38
N TYR A 416 0.28 34.54 -16.30
CA TYR A 416 -1.03 33.88 -16.20
C TYR A 416 -1.95 34.45 -17.28
N THR A 417 -2.21 33.68 -18.32
CA THR A 417 -3.35 33.93 -19.21
C THR A 417 -4.42 32.90 -18.86
N ASP A 418 -5.54 33.39 -18.34
CA ASP A 418 -6.72 32.57 -18.04
C ASP A 418 -7.08 31.70 -19.26
N GLY A 419 -7.09 30.38 -19.08
CA GLY A 419 -7.32 29.40 -20.15
C GLY A 419 -6.09 28.94 -20.95
N VAL A 420 -4.85 29.22 -20.51
CA VAL A 420 -3.63 28.65 -21.10
C VAL A 420 -3.13 27.48 -20.25
N THR A 421 -2.93 26.33 -20.89
CA THR A 421 -2.56 25.02 -20.30
C THR A 421 -1.11 24.94 -19.80
N LYS A 422 -0.44 26.08 -19.57
CA LYS A 422 0.97 26.12 -19.15
C LYS A 422 1.19 27.34 -18.27
N LEU A 423 1.75 27.13 -17.09
CA LEU A 423 2.21 28.19 -16.19
C LEU A 423 3.71 28.05 -15.99
N GLN A 424 4.46 29.10 -16.26
CA GLN A 424 5.91 29.07 -16.16
C GLN A 424 6.43 30.45 -15.79
N ASN A 425 7.51 30.49 -15.01
CA ASN A 425 8.18 31.75 -14.71
C ASN A 425 9.61 31.56 -14.19
N SER A 426 10.30 32.69 -14.07
CA SER A 426 11.54 32.83 -13.31
C SER A 426 11.35 33.98 -12.32
N TRP A 427 11.26 33.65 -11.04
CA TRP A 427 10.94 34.61 -9.99
C TRP A 427 12.15 35.04 -9.20
N ASN A 428 12.36 36.35 -9.12
CA ASN A 428 13.28 36.96 -8.17
C ASN A 428 12.50 37.55 -6.98
N TYR A 429 13.15 37.60 -5.82
CA TYR A 429 12.58 38.14 -4.59
C TYR A 429 12.18 39.63 -4.65
N GLY A 430 12.71 40.40 -5.60
CA GLY A 430 12.30 41.79 -5.83
C GLY A 430 10.85 41.99 -6.30
N PHE A 431 10.05 40.92 -6.43
CA PHE A 431 8.61 40.97 -6.68
C PHE A 431 7.73 40.69 -5.45
N PHE A 432 8.31 40.13 -4.38
CA PHE A 432 7.62 40.06 -3.08
C PHE A 432 7.67 41.44 -2.44
N LEU A 433 6.57 41.85 -1.81
CA LEU A 433 6.58 43.07 -1.02
C LEU A 433 7.52 42.85 0.18
N ASP A 434 8.26 43.86 0.64
CA ASP A 434 9.05 43.77 1.89
C ASP A 434 8.19 43.32 3.09
N SER A 435 6.87 43.53 3.02
CA SER A 435 5.93 43.04 4.04
C SER A 435 5.68 41.53 4.00
N MET A 436 6.09 40.86 2.92
CA MET A 436 5.99 39.42 2.69
C MET A 436 7.34 38.73 2.88
N PHE A 437 8.44 39.39 2.52
CA PHE A 437 9.80 38.86 2.68
C PHE A 437 10.80 39.97 3.02
N ASP A 438 11.49 39.87 4.16
CA ASP A 438 12.52 40.84 4.57
C ASP A 438 13.86 40.49 3.91
N THR A 439 14.18 41.17 2.81
CA THR A 439 15.44 40.99 2.07
C THR A 439 16.69 41.44 2.83
N THR A 440 16.56 42.01 4.04
CA THR A 440 17.69 42.47 4.86
C THR A 440 18.15 41.48 5.93
N ASP A 441 17.37 40.42 6.16
CA ASP A 441 17.64 39.32 7.10
C ASP A 441 17.12 38.00 6.50
N ALA A 442 17.75 37.59 5.39
CA ALA A 442 17.28 36.52 4.53
C ALA A 442 18.04 35.19 4.72
N GLU A 443 18.83 35.07 5.80
CA GLU A 443 19.37 33.78 6.23
C GLU A 443 18.23 32.92 6.81
N GLY A 444 18.15 31.66 6.41
CA GLY A 444 17.10 30.75 6.88
C GLY A 444 16.73 29.65 5.90
N ASP A 445 15.81 28.80 6.36
CA ASP A 445 15.26 27.69 5.59
C ASP A 445 13.94 28.11 4.94
N TYR A 446 13.84 28.00 3.62
CA TYR A 446 12.63 28.32 2.87
C TYR A 446 12.11 27.11 2.11
N THR A 447 10.81 27.07 1.88
CA THR A 447 10.17 26.01 1.09
C THR A 447 9.40 26.63 -0.06
N VAL A 448 9.57 26.09 -1.25
CA VAL A 448 8.75 26.44 -2.42
C VAL A 448 8.03 25.21 -2.89
N ARG A 449 6.72 25.35 -3.15
CA ARG A 449 5.86 24.28 -3.61
C ARG A 449 5.10 24.70 -4.87
N LEU A 450 5.10 23.81 -5.85
CA LEU A 450 4.15 23.81 -6.95
C LEU A 450 3.09 22.75 -6.70
N GLU A 451 1.85 23.08 -7.01
CA GLU A 451 0.73 22.14 -6.94
C GLU A 451 -0.05 22.16 -8.24
N ALA A 452 -0.52 21.00 -8.67
CA ALA A 452 -1.52 20.85 -9.72
C ALA A 452 -2.81 20.32 -9.12
N TRP A 453 -3.91 20.93 -9.54
CA TRP A 453 -5.25 20.63 -9.06
C TRP A 453 -6.17 20.37 -10.24
N ASP A 454 -7.01 19.34 -10.11
CA ASP A 454 -8.08 19.01 -11.03
C ASP A 454 -9.40 18.96 -10.26
N ASP A 455 -10.41 19.72 -10.74
CA ASP A 455 -11.73 19.85 -10.10
C ASP A 455 -11.74 20.04 -8.57
N GLY A 456 -10.71 20.72 -8.05
CA GLY A 456 -10.55 21.02 -6.62
C GLY A 456 -9.88 19.93 -5.79
N VAL A 457 -9.37 18.88 -6.43
CA VAL A 457 -8.52 17.84 -5.84
C VAL A 457 -7.08 18.08 -6.28
N MET A 458 -6.14 18.04 -5.33
CA MET A 458 -4.71 18.11 -5.66
C MET A 458 -4.27 16.76 -6.22
N ILE A 459 -3.74 16.76 -7.45
CA ILE A 459 -3.32 15.54 -8.14
C ILE A 459 -1.83 15.25 -7.98
N VAL A 460 -1.01 16.31 -7.92
CA VAL A 460 0.44 16.19 -7.74
C VAL A 460 1.02 17.50 -7.19
N ALA A 461 2.12 17.41 -6.46
CA ALA A 461 2.88 18.54 -5.97
C ALA A 461 4.38 18.28 -6.14
N GLN A 462 5.15 19.34 -6.28
CA GLN A 462 6.61 19.29 -6.23
C GLN A 462 7.12 20.35 -5.24
N GLU A 463 8.14 19.99 -4.47
CA GLU A 463 8.74 20.83 -3.45
C GLU A 463 10.26 20.93 -3.59
N ILE A 464 10.78 22.12 -3.30
CA ILE A 464 12.20 22.34 -3.08
C ILE A 464 12.41 23.13 -1.79
N TYR A 465 13.58 22.93 -1.20
CA TYR A 465 14.04 23.61 0.00
C TYR A 465 15.21 24.52 -0.35
N LEU A 466 15.28 25.69 0.26
CA LEU A 466 16.42 26.58 0.16
C LEU A 466 17.04 26.75 1.54
N ASP A 467 18.31 26.41 1.67
CA ASP A 467 19.15 26.69 2.82
C ASP A 467 19.96 27.95 2.50
N VAL A 468 19.55 29.08 3.07
CA VAL A 468 20.17 30.39 2.79
C VAL A 468 21.15 30.74 3.91
N VAL A 469 22.44 30.76 3.56
CA VAL A 469 23.58 30.84 4.51
C VAL A 469 24.37 32.13 4.46
#